data_AF-A0A7V9BCG8-F1
#
_entry.id   AF-A0A7V9BCG8-F1
#
_cell.length_a   1.000
_cell.length_b   1.000
_cell.length_c   1.000
_cell.angle_alpha   90.00
_cell.angle_beta   90.00
_cell.angle_gamma   90.00
#
_symmetry.space_group_name_H-M   'P 1'
#
loop_
_entity.id
_entity.type
_entity.pdbx_description
1 polymer ?
#
loop_
_entity_poly.entity_id
_entity_poly.type
_entity_poly.pdbx_seq_one_letter_code
_entity_poly.pdbx_strand_id
1 'polypeptide(L)'
;MVRRFLFSALALGPLTVALHYIADLGETVEFVLAAASLIPLAWLIGEATEHAAEHTGPGIGGFLNATFGNAPELIIALLAVNQGLTEVVRGSLTGSVVGNLLLVLGFSLLAGPRGALDRPSSFLSFAAIAVAILLFLVPSIPSWDGDPERNLIVNLSIPVSIALLVVYIAVTIYSLRRHSRLHIASDEEIKGWSFKRALLVLGAATVVTALVAEILVGSLEVFAEKVGVTEFFVAAVIVAIVGNAAEHGGAVVVAYRGKITLAAEIALASAAQVAVFLVPAVALFALAIDPLALGFR
;
A
#
# COMPACT_ATOMS: atom_id res chain seq x y z
N MET A 1 -8.37 -7.40 -22.35
CA MET A 1 -9.70 -7.55 -21.72
C MET A 1 -9.72 -6.93 -20.31
N VAL A 2 -8.78 -7.31 -19.42
CA VAL A 2 -8.66 -6.78 -18.04
C VAL A 2 -8.54 -5.25 -17.95
N ARG A 3 -7.65 -4.61 -18.72
CA ARG A 3 -7.53 -3.13 -18.74
C ARG A 3 -8.84 -2.41 -19.07
N ARG A 4 -9.59 -2.90 -20.08
CA ARG A 4 -10.89 -2.30 -20.46
C ARG A 4 -11.92 -2.41 -19.34
N PHE A 5 -11.92 -3.53 -18.62
CA PHE A 5 -12.79 -3.73 -17.46
C PHE A 5 -12.42 -2.77 -16.31
N LEU A 6 -11.12 -2.59 -16.01
CA LEU A 6 -10.67 -1.65 -14.99
C LEU A 6 -11.04 -0.20 -15.34
N PHE A 7 -10.88 0.20 -16.60
CA PHE A 7 -11.32 1.53 -17.05
C PHE A 7 -12.83 1.74 -16.92
N SER A 8 -13.66 0.73 -17.21
CA SER A 8 -15.10 0.83 -16.94
C SER A 8 -15.42 0.87 -15.45
N ALA A 9 -14.66 0.13 -14.63
CA ALA A 9 -14.83 0.09 -13.18
C ALA A 9 -14.43 1.40 -12.48
N LEU A 10 -13.64 2.27 -13.12
CA LEU A 10 -13.34 3.61 -12.58
C LEU A 10 -14.59 4.48 -12.38
N ALA A 11 -15.67 4.23 -13.12
CA ALA A 11 -16.94 4.92 -12.91
C ALA A 11 -17.55 4.61 -11.53
N LEU A 12 -17.16 3.50 -10.90
CA LEU A 12 -17.64 3.14 -9.57
C LEU A 12 -17.22 4.17 -8.51
N GLY A 13 -16.02 4.75 -8.58
CA GLY A 13 -15.57 5.74 -7.61
C GLY A 13 -16.49 6.96 -7.49
N PRO A 14 -16.68 7.74 -8.56
CA PRO A 14 -17.62 8.86 -8.56
C PRO A 14 -19.06 8.44 -8.27
N LEU A 15 -19.47 7.25 -8.72
CA LEU A 15 -20.80 6.72 -8.44
C LEU A 15 -21.00 6.42 -6.95
N THR A 16 -20.02 5.82 -6.27
CA THR A 16 -20.07 5.58 -4.83
C THR A 16 -20.18 6.89 -4.07
N VAL A 17 -19.38 7.90 -4.43
CA VAL A 17 -19.44 9.24 -3.82
C VAL A 17 -20.82 9.87 -4.05
N ALA A 18 -21.34 9.81 -5.28
CA ALA A 18 -22.67 10.35 -5.57
C ALA A 18 -23.76 9.64 -4.77
N LEU A 19 -23.74 8.31 -4.74
CA LEU A 19 -24.69 7.48 -4.02
C LEU A 19 -24.68 7.77 -2.52
N HIS A 20 -23.52 7.94 -1.90
CA HIS A 20 -23.40 8.31 -0.49
C HIS A 20 -24.15 9.60 -0.13
N TYR A 21 -24.14 10.61 -1.01
CA TYR A 21 -24.83 11.88 -0.76
C TYR A 21 -26.30 11.90 -1.16
N ILE A 22 -26.75 11.03 -2.07
CA ILE A 22 -28.11 11.08 -2.63
C ILE A 22 -28.99 9.91 -2.22
N ALA A 23 -28.41 8.83 -1.72
CA ALA A 23 -29.10 7.58 -1.40
C ALA A 23 -28.71 7.08 -0.01
N ASP A 24 -29.70 6.74 0.80
CA ASP A 24 -29.51 6.11 2.10
C ASP A 24 -29.35 4.58 1.92
N LEU A 25 -28.15 4.15 1.52
CA LEU A 25 -27.87 2.76 1.16
C LEU A 25 -27.55 1.86 2.38
N GLY A 26 -27.36 2.46 3.55
CA GLY A 26 -26.88 1.81 4.76
C GLY A 26 -25.39 1.47 4.71
N GLU A 27 -24.72 1.64 5.85
CA GLU A 27 -23.25 1.62 5.95
C GLU A 27 -22.59 0.32 5.44
N THR A 28 -23.24 -0.84 5.60
CA THR A 28 -22.70 -2.10 5.06
C THR A 28 -22.58 -2.07 3.53
N VAL A 29 -23.55 -1.48 2.85
CA VAL A 29 -23.55 -1.39 1.38
C VAL A 29 -22.53 -0.35 0.94
N GLU A 30 -22.45 0.77 1.67
CA GLU A 30 -21.44 1.80 1.44
C GLU A 30 -20.02 1.25 1.57
N PHE A 31 -19.75 0.45 2.60
CA PHE A 31 -18.46 -0.21 2.78
C PHE A 31 -18.10 -1.10 1.58
N VAL A 32 -19.03 -1.96 1.15
CA VAL A 32 -18.79 -2.87 0.00
C VAL A 32 -18.59 -2.09 -1.29
N LEU A 33 -19.38 -1.04 -1.53
CA LEU A 33 -19.24 -0.19 -2.71
C LEU A 33 -17.92 0.58 -2.68
N ALA A 34 -17.53 1.14 -1.54
CA ALA A 34 -16.27 1.86 -1.38
C ALA A 34 -15.07 0.92 -1.58
N ALA A 35 -15.08 -0.27 -0.97
CA ALA A 35 -14.05 -1.28 -1.16
C ALA A 35 -13.91 -1.68 -2.65
N ALA A 36 -15.03 -1.91 -3.34
CA ALA A 36 -15.02 -2.25 -4.77
C ALA A 36 -14.51 -1.10 -5.64
N SER A 37 -14.83 0.15 -5.30
CA SER A 37 -14.42 1.36 -6.02
C SER A 37 -12.93 1.66 -5.88
N LEU A 38 -12.33 1.36 -4.73
CA LEU A 38 -10.92 1.61 -4.47
C LEU A 38 -9.99 0.70 -5.29
N ILE A 39 -10.41 -0.52 -5.65
CA ILE A 39 -9.61 -1.44 -6.47
C ILE A 39 -9.17 -0.82 -7.82
N PRO A 40 -10.08 -0.36 -8.70
CA PRO A 40 -9.69 0.26 -9.96
C PRO A 40 -9.00 1.62 -9.77
N LEU A 41 -9.31 2.35 -8.70
CA LEU A 41 -8.65 3.62 -8.38
C LEU A 41 -7.19 3.45 -7.97
N ALA A 42 -6.90 2.46 -7.11
CA ALA A 42 -5.54 2.07 -6.75
C ALA A 42 -4.74 1.67 -7.99
N TRP A 43 -5.37 0.92 -8.91
CA TRP A 43 -4.76 0.56 -10.19
C TRP A 43 -4.42 1.79 -11.04
N LEU A 44 -5.33 2.76 -11.12
CA LEU A 44 -5.10 3.99 -11.88
C LEU A 44 -3.99 4.85 -11.28
N ILE A 45 -3.92 4.93 -9.95
CA ILE A 45 -2.83 5.62 -9.24
C ILE A 45 -1.48 4.97 -9.54
N GLY A 46 -1.39 3.64 -9.44
CA GLY A 46 -0.16 2.90 -9.77
C GLY A 46 0.30 3.13 -11.21
N GLU A 47 -0.61 3.00 -12.18
CA GLU A 47 -0.32 3.24 -13.60
C GLU A 47 0.11 4.70 -13.83
N ALA A 48 -0.61 5.68 -13.28
CA ALA A 48 -0.25 7.10 -13.41
C ALA A 48 1.12 7.41 -12.80
N THR A 49 1.45 6.76 -11.68
CA THR A 49 2.73 6.90 -10.99
C THR A 49 3.88 6.32 -11.83
N GLU A 50 3.69 5.15 -12.44
CA GLU A 50 4.67 4.53 -13.33
C GLU A 50 4.96 5.44 -14.55
N HIS A 51 3.93 5.92 -15.25
CA HIS A 51 4.11 6.88 -16.37
C HIS A 51 4.78 8.18 -15.92
N ALA A 52 4.50 8.68 -14.71
CA ALA A 52 5.17 9.88 -14.19
C ALA A 52 6.64 9.61 -13.86
N ALA A 53 6.96 8.44 -13.31
CA ALA A 53 8.31 8.04 -12.93
C ALA A 53 9.23 7.87 -14.15
N GLU A 54 8.72 7.33 -15.26
CA GLU A 54 9.46 7.18 -16.52
C GLU A 54 10.03 8.50 -17.07
N HIS A 55 9.40 9.64 -16.75
CA HIS A 55 9.81 10.96 -17.24
C HIS A 55 10.79 11.70 -16.31
N THR A 56 11.04 11.19 -15.10
CA THR A 56 11.77 11.95 -14.05
C THR A 56 13.13 11.36 -13.67
N GLY A 57 13.52 10.28 -14.34
CA GLY A 57 14.79 9.60 -14.14
C GLY A 57 14.82 8.70 -12.89
N PRO A 58 15.86 7.89 -12.69
CA PRO A 58 15.83 6.81 -11.69
C PRO A 58 15.62 7.26 -10.24
N GLY A 59 16.18 8.40 -9.86
CA GLY A 59 16.07 8.93 -8.49
C GLY A 59 14.69 9.46 -8.15
N ILE A 60 14.21 10.45 -8.91
CA ILE A 60 12.89 11.07 -8.69
C ILE A 60 11.79 10.06 -9.02
N GLY A 61 11.94 9.26 -10.07
CA GLY A 61 11.00 8.21 -10.42
C GLY A 61 10.86 7.15 -9.33
N GLY A 62 11.97 6.72 -8.71
CA GLY A 62 11.93 5.83 -7.55
C GLY A 62 11.20 6.43 -6.35
N PHE A 63 11.41 7.73 -6.07
CA PHE A 63 10.68 8.45 -5.03
C PHE A 63 9.18 8.54 -5.32
N LEU A 64 8.80 8.96 -6.53
CA LEU A 64 7.41 9.03 -6.96
C LEU A 64 6.72 7.67 -6.82
N ASN A 65 7.39 6.60 -7.26
CA ASN A 65 6.84 5.25 -7.18
C ASN A 65 6.63 4.79 -5.74
N ALA A 66 7.60 5.01 -4.85
CA ALA A 66 7.45 4.62 -3.46
C ALA A 66 6.35 5.41 -2.73
N THR A 67 6.23 6.71 -2.99
CA THR A 67 5.21 7.55 -2.34
C THR A 67 3.83 7.33 -2.93
N PHE A 68 3.67 7.49 -4.24
CA PHE A 68 2.35 7.46 -4.87
C PHE A 68 1.88 6.04 -5.22
N GLY A 69 2.79 5.07 -5.39
CA GLY A 69 2.42 3.66 -5.55
C GLY A 69 1.67 3.11 -4.33
N ASN A 70 2.04 3.58 -3.13
CA ASN A 70 1.40 3.26 -1.86
C ASN A 70 0.39 4.34 -1.40
N ALA A 71 -0.04 5.24 -2.30
CA ALA A 71 -0.95 6.32 -1.92
C ALA A 71 -2.32 5.84 -1.43
N PRO A 72 -2.98 4.82 -2.03
CA PRO A 72 -4.26 4.32 -1.52
C PRO A 72 -4.18 3.90 -0.05
N GLU A 73 -3.15 3.15 0.32
CA GLU A 73 -2.92 2.68 1.69
C GLU A 73 -2.59 3.85 2.62
N LEU A 74 -1.74 4.77 2.18
CA LEU A 74 -1.40 5.97 2.95
C LEU A 74 -2.66 6.81 3.24
N ILE A 75 -3.51 7.02 2.25
CA ILE A 75 -4.75 7.79 2.39
C ILE A 75 -5.71 7.11 3.36
N ILE A 76 -5.95 5.81 3.18
CA ILE A 76 -6.84 5.04 4.06
C ILE A 76 -6.30 5.05 5.50
N ALA A 77 -5.00 4.85 5.68
CA ALA A 77 -4.38 4.86 7.00
C ALA A 77 -4.48 6.24 7.67
N LEU A 78 -4.19 7.34 6.96
CA LEU A 78 -4.27 8.68 7.54
C LEU A 78 -5.71 9.10 7.87
N LEU A 79 -6.69 8.69 7.06
CA LEU A 79 -8.11 8.93 7.36
C LEU A 79 -8.56 8.11 8.57
N ALA A 80 -8.12 6.86 8.70
CA ALA A 80 -8.39 6.04 9.88
C ALA A 80 -7.72 6.61 11.14
N VAL A 81 -6.49 7.14 11.05
CA VAL A 81 -5.86 7.90 12.15
C VAL A 81 -6.72 9.11 12.53
N ASN A 82 -7.19 9.89 11.55
CA ASN A 82 -8.02 11.06 11.81
C ASN A 82 -9.38 10.75 12.46
N GLN A 83 -9.87 9.52 12.30
CA GLN A 83 -11.09 9.03 12.95
C GLN A 83 -10.81 8.29 14.28
N GLY A 84 -9.56 8.24 14.76
CA GLY A 84 -9.18 7.54 15.99
C GLY A 84 -9.20 6.01 15.87
N LEU A 85 -9.27 5.47 14.65
CA LEU A 85 -9.38 4.02 14.38
C LEU A 85 -7.99 3.37 14.33
N THR A 86 -7.25 3.42 15.44
CA THR A 86 -5.84 2.96 15.49
C THR A 86 -5.67 1.47 15.22
N GLU A 87 -6.66 0.64 15.56
CA GLU A 87 -6.69 -0.80 15.24
C GLU A 87 -6.88 -1.05 13.74
N VAL A 88 -7.68 -0.23 13.04
CA VAL A 88 -7.83 -0.29 11.58
C VAL A 88 -6.52 0.09 10.89
N VAL A 89 -5.81 1.11 11.39
CA VAL A 89 -4.51 1.51 10.84
C VAL A 89 -3.49 0.39 10.99
N ARG A 90 -3.35 -0.17 12.20
CA ARG A 90 -2.42 -1.28 12.46
C ARG A 90 -2.79 -2.52 11.66
N GLY A 91 -4.07 -2.87 11.63
CA GLY A 91 -4.60 -3.99 10.85
C GLY A 91 -4.28 -3.86 9.37
N SER A 92 -4.64 -2.74 8.73
CA SER A 92 -4.42 -2.54 7.29
C SER A 92 -2.93 -2.55 6.90
N LEU A 93 -2.06 -1.93 7.71
CA LEU A 93 -0.62 -1.93 7.48
C LEU A 93 0.01 -3.31 7.65
N THR A 94 -0.34 -4.05 8.72
CA THR A 94 0.10 -5.43 8.92
C THR A 94 -0.40 -6.33 7.80
N GLY A 95 -1.68 -6.20 7.44
CA GLY A 95 -2.32 -6.91 6.36
C GLY A 95 -1.65 -6.68 5.00
N SER A 96 -1.17 -5.46 4.75
CA SER A 96 -0.45 -5.11 3.53
C SER A 96 0.89 -5.87 3.43
N VAL A 97 1.69 -5.89 4.51
CA VAL A 97 2.95 -6.67 4.56
C VAL A 97 2.67 -8.18 4.40
N VAL A 98 1.71 -8.71 5.17
CA VAL A 98 1.37 -10.14 5.15
C VAL A 98 0.76 -10.55 3.81
N GLY A 99 -0.12 -9.73 3.25
CA GLY A 99 -0.76 -9.94 1.96
C GLY A 99 0.26 -10.02 0.83
N ASN A 100 1.24 -9.11 0.79
CA ASN A 100 2.31 -9.14 -0.18
C ASN A 100 3.19 -10.41 -0.06
N LEU A 101 3.54 -10.79 1.17
CA LEU A 101 4.40 -11.96 1.43
C LEU A 101 3.72 -13.30 1.18
N LEU A 102 2.45 -13.43 1.54
CA LEU A 102 1.75 -14.72 1.50
C LEU A 102 0.79 -14.81 0.31
N LEU A 103 -0.08 -13.82 0.13
CA LEU A 103 -1.10 -13.87 -0.93
C LEU A 103 -0.49 -13.58 -2.29
N VAL A 104 0.17 -12.44 -2.48
CA VAL A 104 0.68 -12.04 -3.80
C VAL A 104 1.80 -12.93 -4.26
N LEU A 105 2.81 -13.12 -3.41
CA LEU A 105 3.91 -14.03 -3.70
C LEU A 105 3.39 -15.46 -3.88
N GLY A 106 2.49 -15.94 -3.01
CA GLY A 106 1.90 -17.27 -3.11
C GLY A 106 1.14 -17.49 -4.42
N PHE A 107 0.22 -16.59 -4.78
CA PHE A 107 -0.49 -16.67 -6.05
C PHE A 107 0.43 -16.54 -7.26
N SER A 108 1.46 -15.70 -7.19
CA SER A 108 2.47 -15.59 -8.25
C SER A 108 3.24 -16.89 -8.45
N LEU A 109 3.61 -17.57 -7.36
CA LEU A 109 4.30 -18.87 -7.42
C LEU A 109 3.38 -20.00 -7.91
N LEU A 110 2.09 -19.94 -7.62
CA LEU A 110 1.10 -20.92 -8.08
C LEU A 110 0.70 -20.71 -9.55
N ALA A 111 0.56 -19.45 -9.99
CA ALA A 111 0.08 -19.11 -11.32
C ALA A 111 1.19 -19.13 -12.40
N GLY A 112 2.44 -18.90 -12.01
CA GLY A 112 3.56 -18.92 -12.93
C GLY A 112 4.16 -20.32 -13.15
N PRO A 113 4.89 -20.56 -14.25
CA PRO A 113 5.65 -21.77 -14.46
C PRO A 113 6.84 -21.83 -13.50
N ARG A 114 7.25 -23.03 -13.03
CA ARG A 114 8.40 -23.19 -12.11
C ARG A 114 9.62 -22.40 -12.61
N GLY A 115 10.12 -21.51 -11.77
CA GLY A 115 11.24 -20.61 -12.07
C GLY A 115 12.10 -20.32 -10.85
N ALA A 116 13.30 -19.81 -11.08
CA ALA A 116 14.22 -19.42 -10.01
C ALA A 116 13.90 -18.01 -9.49
N LEU A 117 14.08 -17.81 -8.18
CA LEU A 117 14.01 -16.50 -7.55
C LEU A 117 15.38 -15.81 -7.62
N ASP A 118 15.38 -14.49 -7.79
CA ASP A 118 16.61 -13.70 -7.68
C ASP A 118 17.02 -13.64 -6.21
N ARG A 119 18.03 -14.44 -5.83
CA ARG A 119 18.45 -14.57 -4.44
C ARG A 119 18.91 -13.23 -3.84
N PRO A 120 19.74 -12.41 -4.52
CA PRO A 120 20.21 -11.16 -3.93
C PRO A 120 19.10 -10.12 -3.70
N SER A 121 18.21 -9.87 -4.68
CA SER A 121 17.09 -8.93 -4.49
C SER A 121 16.11 -9.45 -3.45
N SER A 122 15.77 -10.75 -3.48
CA SER A 122 14.89 -11.35 -2.47
C SER A 122 15.47 -11.23 -1.07
N PHE A 123 16.77 -11.51 -0.90
CA PHE A 123 17.44 -11.40 0.39
C PHE A 123 17.43 -9.98 0.94
N LEU A 124 17.64 -8.97 0.08
CA LEU A 124 17.59 -7.57 0.50
C LEU A 124 16.20 -7.18 1.03
N SER A 125 15.13 -7.56 0.33
CA SER A 125 13.76 -7.31 0.78
C SER A 125 13.43 -8.06 2.07
N PHE A 126 13.77 -9.35 2.17
CA PHE A 126 13.57 -10.12 3.40
C PHE A 126 14.36 -9.54 4.58
N ALA A 127 15.60 -9.10 4.36
CA ALA A 127 16.42 -8.47 5.40
C ALA A 127 15.80 -7.15 5.86
N ALA A 128 15.30 -6.31 4.95
CA ALA A 128 14.61 -5.07 5.28
C ALA A 128 13.34 -5.34 6.12
N ILE A 129 12.53 -6.32 5.73
CA ILE A 129 11.34 -6.74 6.48
C ILE A 129 11.72 -7.29 7.86
N ALA A 130 12.76 -8.14 7.94
CA ALA A 130 13.22 -8.69 9.21
C ALA A 130 13.71 -7.60 10.15
N VAL A 131 14.47 -6.62 9.66
CA VAL A 131 14.87 -5.43 10.42
C VAL A 131 13.65 -4.64 10.88
N ALA A 132 12.65 -4.45 10.02
CA ALA A 132 11.41 -3.78 10.39
C ALA A 132 10.68 -4.48 11.53
N ILE A 133 10.46 -5.79 11.41
CA ILE A 133 9.81 -6.60 12.45
C ILE A 133 10.59 -6.51 13.77
N LEU A 134 11.93 -6.67 13.73
CA LEU A 134 12.76 -6.57 14.94
C LEU A 134 12.67 -5.20 15.61
N LEU A 135 12.63 -4.12 14.83
CA LEU A 135 12.49 -2.78 15.37
C LEU A 135 11.07 -2.49 15.88
N PHE A 136 10.02 -3.04 15.25
CA PHE A 136 8.65 -2.94 15.74
C PHE A 136 8.42 -3.67 17.08
N LEU A 137 9.26 -4.65 17.43
CA LEU A 137 9.20 -5.27 18.77
C LEU A 137 9.49 -4.28 19.90
N VAL A 138 10.25 -3.20 19.63
CA VAL A 138 10.60 -2.18 20.64
C VAL A 138 9.35 -1.47 21.20
N PRO A 139 8.43 -0.92 20.38
CA PRO A 139 7.14 -0.42 20.87
C PRO A 139 6.11 -1.53 21.11
N SER A 140 6.19 -2.67 20.43
CA SER A 140 5.15 -3.72 20.53
C SER A 140 5.22 -4.53 21.84
N ILE A 141 6.41 -4.93 22.32
CA ILE A 141 6.53 -5.71 23.56
C ILE A 141 5.94 -4.95 24.77
N PRO A 142 6.27 -3.66 25.00
CA PRO A 142 5.64 -2.88 26.08
C PRO A 142 4.14 -2.66 25.88
N SER A 143 3.63 -2.80 24.65
CA SER A 143 2.20 -2.62 24.36
C SER A 143 1.33 -3.82 24.72
N TRP A 144 1.92 -4.99 25.04
CA TRP A 144 1.16 -6.16 25.47
C TRP A 144 0.60 -6.02 26.88
N ASP A 145 1.32 -5.33 27.78
CA ASP A 145 0.88 -5.12 29.16
C ASP A 145 0.37 -3.68 29.34
N GLY A 146 -0.96 -3.52 29.40
CA GLY A 146 -1.62 -2.25 29.69
C GLY A 146 -2.27 -1.59 28.48
N ASP A 147 -2.36 -0.25 28.53
CA ASP A 147 -3.00 0.57 27.50
C ASP A 147 -2.01 0.82 26.34
N PRO A 148 -2.32 0.35 25.11
CA PRO A 148 -1.43 0.44 23.95
C PRO A 148 -1.28 1.89 23.42
N GLU A 149 -2.13 2.82 23.84
CA GLU A 149 -2.09 4.23 23.39
C GLU A 149 -1.37 5.16 24.38
N ARG A 150 -0.65 4.59 25.35
CA ARG A 150 0.17 5.38 26.27
C ARG A 150 1.17 6.22 25.50
N ASN A 151 1.28 7.50 25.87
CA ASN A 151 2.29 8.45 25.36
C ASN A 151 3.72 7.86 25.33
N LEU A 152 4.05 6.94 26.24
CA LEU A 152 5.32 6.23 26.23
C LEU A 152 5.54 5.39 24.96
N ILE A 153 4.52 4.65 24.49
CA ILE A 153 4.60 3.77 23.33
C ILE A 153 4.70 4.59 22.04
N VAL A 154 3.94 5.69 21.96
CA VAL A 154 4.08 6.70 20.91
C VAL A 154 5.52 7.22 20.86
N ASN A 155 6.08 7.63 22.00
CA ASN A 155 7.45 8.15 22.07
C ASN A 155 8.51 7.11 21.71
N LEU A 156 8.27 5.82 21.99
CA LEU A 156 9.13 4.71 21.54
C LEU A 156 9.00 4.45 20.03
N SER A 157 7.84 4.73 19.44
CA SER A 157 7.56 4.53 18.02
C SER A 157 8.27 5.54 17.12
N ILE A 158 8.53 6.76 17.61
CA ILE A 158 9.21 7.84 16.86
C ILE A 158 10.65 7.46 16.44
N PRO A 159 11.58 7.11 17.36
CA PRO A 159 12.95 6.77 16.97
C PRO A 159 13.00 5.51 16.10
N VAL A 160 12.10 4.54 16.33
CA VAL A 160 11.93 3.37 15.47
C VAL A 160 11.52 3.78 14.06
N SER A 161 10.56 4.69 13.93
CA SER A 161 10.10 5.18 12.63
C SER A 161 11.20 5.91 11.87
N ILE A 162 11.96 6.77 12.55
CA ILE A 162 13.11 7.46 11.95
C ILE A 162 14.18 6.47 11.51
N ALA A 163 14.51 5.46 12.33
CA ALA A 163 15.50 4.44 11.99
C ALA A 163 15.07 3.63 10.75
N LEU A 164 13.79 3.26 10.63
CA LEU A 164 13.27 2.54 9.49
C LEU A 164 13.30 3.37 8.20
N LEU A 165 12.99 4.67 8.27
CA LEU A 165 13.12 5.56 7.12
C LEU A 165 14.58 5.70 6.67
N VAL A 166 15.54 5.69 7.60
CA VAL A 166 16.97 5.66 7.26
C VAL A 166 17.33 4.35 6.55
N VAL A 167 16.84 3.20 7.03
CA VAL A 167 17.01 1.90 6.36
C VAL A 167 16.41 1.93 4.97
N TYR A 168 15.20 2.46 4.81
CA TYR A 168 14.53 2.61 3.51
C TYR A 168 15.36 3.45 2.53
N ILE A 169 15.87 4.61 2.96
CA ILE A 169 16.73 5.47 2.12
C ILE A 169 18.00 4.71 1.73
N ALA A 170 18.65 4.02 2.67
CA ALA A 170 19.87 3.26 2.40
C ALA A 170 19.65 2.12 1.40
N VAL A 171 18.58 1.33 1.58
CA VAL A 171 18.18 0.24 0.67
C VAL A 171 17.82 0.79 -0.71
N THR A 172 17.09 1.89 -0.77
CA THR A 172 16.69 2.53 -2.03
C THR A 172 17.92 3.05 -2.79
N ILE A 173 18.84 3.75 -2.12
CA ILE A 173 20.10 4.22 -2.74
C ILE A 173 20.93 3.03 -3.23
N TYR A 174 21.03 1.97 -2.44
CA TYR A 174 21.74 0.75 -2.84
C TYR A 174 21.10 0.10 -4.07
N SER A 175 19.78 -0.03 -4.08
CA SER A 175 19.01 -0.60 -5.20
C SER A 175 19.16 0.23 -6.48
N LEU A 176 19.03 1.56 -6.39
CA LEU A 176 19.22 2.48 -7.51
C LEU A 176 20.64 2.41 -8.07
N ARG A 177 21.67 2.32 -7.22
CA ARG A 177 23.07 2.16 -7.67
C ARG A 177 23.33 0.81 -8.33
N ARG A 178 22.66 -0.25 -7.87
CA ARG A 178 22.74 -1.60 -8.46
C ARG A 178 22.04 -1.65 -9.83
N HIS A 179 20.85 -1.04 -9.95
CA HIS A 179 20.03 -1.03 -11.16
C HIS A 179 20.43 0.02 -12.21
N SER A 180 21.11 1.10 -11.81
CA SER A 180 21.72 2.08 -12.73
C SER A 180 22.79 1.47 -13.64
N ARG A 181 23.25 0.23 -13.39
CA ARG A 181 24.14 -0.51 -14.30
C ARG A 181 23.39 -1.39 -15.33
N LEU A 182 22.06 -1.49 -15.24
CA LEU A 182 21.21 -2.28 -16.13
C LEU A 182 20.24 -1.43 -16.96
N HIS A 183 19.96 -0.19 -16.55
CA HIS A 183 19.35 0.82 -17.42
C HIS A 183 20.41 1.46 -18.33
N ILE A 184 21.01 0.66 -19.21
CA ILE A 184 21.47 1.21 -20.49
C ILE A 184 20.18 1.64 -21.18
N ALA A 185 20.06 2.94 -21.43
CA ALA A 185 18.93 3.56 -22.10
C ALA A 185 18.40 2.65 -23.22
N SER A 186 17.26 2.00 -22.98
CA SER A 186 16.40 1.67 -24.10
C SER A 186 15.92 3.02 -24.62
N ASP A 187 16.54 3.49 -25.70
CA ASP A 187 15.98 4.51 -26.61
C ASP A 187 14.67 3.99 -27.27
N GLU A 188 13.85 3.23 -26.53
CA GLU A 188 12.47 2.96 -26.90
C GLU A 188 11.69 4.22 -26.55
N GLU A 189 11.05 4.82 -27.55
CA GLU A 189 10.05 5.87 -27.35
C GLU A 189 9.18 5.53 -26.14
N ILE A 190 9.09 6.43 -25.16
CA ILE A 190 8.14 6.33 -24.05
C ILE A 190 6.74 6.28 -24.67
N LYS A 191 6.21 5.09 -24.94
CA LYS A 191 4.87 4.85 -25.49
C LYS A 191 3.82 4.96 -24.38
N GLY A 192 3.98 5.95 -23.52
CA GLY A 192 3.23 6.19 -22.30
C GLY A 192 2.45 7.51 -22.30
N TRP A 193 1.82 7.83 -21.18
CA TRP A 193 1.17 9.11 -21.00
C TRP A 193 2.20 10.23 -20.92
N SER A 194 1.91 11.40 -21.48
CA SER A 194 2.78 12.56 -21.26
C SER A 194 2.83 12.90 -19.76
N PHE A 195 3.97 13.40 -19.28
CA PHE A 195 4.16 13.76 -17.86
C PHE A 195 2.99 14.58 -17.27
N LYS A 196 2.49 15.58 -18.01
CA LYS A 196 1.33 16.39 -17.60
C LYS A 196 0.05 15.57 -17.44
N ARG A 197 -0.21 14.64 -18.37
CA ARG A 197 -1.37 13.75 -18.29
C ARG A 197 -1.24 12.79 -17.11
N ALA A 198 -0.06 12.22 -16.89
CA ALA A 198 0.22 11.35 -15.76
C ALA A 198 -0.06 12.07 -14.42
N LEU A 199 0.46 13.28 -14.23
CA LEU A 199 0.19 14.08 -13.03
C LEU A 199 -1.27 14.48 -12.85
N LEU A 200 -1.97 14.86 -13.93
CA LEU A 200 -3.40 15.20 -13.85
C LEU A 200 -4.25 14.00 -13.47
N VAL A 201 -3.98 12.83 -14.07
CA VAL A 201 -4.69 11.60 -13.75
C VAL A 201 -4.38 11.15 -12.33
N LEU A 202 -3.10 11.21 -11.93
CA LEU A 202 -2.68 10.90 -10.56
C LEU A 202 -3.41 11.78 -9.54
N GLY A 203 -3.39 13.10 -9.73
CA GLY A 203 -4.07 14.03 -8.84
C GLY A 203 -5.58 13.80 -8.76
N ALA A 204 -6.24 13.60 -9.91
CA ALA A 204 -7.68 13.32 -9.95
C ALA A 204 -8.02 11.99 -9.27
N ALA A 205 -7.27 10.92 -9.55
CA ALA A 205 -7.47 9.62 -8.95
C ALA A 205 -7.26 9.68 -7.42
N THR A 206 -6.21 10.36 -6.96
CA THR A 206 -5.95 10.57 -5.52
C THR A 206 -7.11 11.27 -4.81
N VAL A 207 -7.70 12.31 -5.42
CA VAL A 207 -8.86 13.01 -4.82
C VAL A 207 -10.07 12.09 -4.72
N VAL A 208 -10.40 11.35 -5.78
CA VAL A 208 -11.53 10.42 -5.75
C VAL A 208 -11.28 9.28 -4.74
N THR A 209 -10.05 8.75 -4.70
CA THR A 209 -9.62 7.76 -3.70
C THR A 209 -9.80 8.28 -2.29
N ALA A 210 -9.43 9.52 -1.98
CA ALA A 210 -9.62 10.10 -0.66
C ALA A 210 -11.10 10.18 -0.26
N LEU A 211 -11.97 10.65 -1.15
CA LEU A 211 -13.41 10.71 -0.90
C LEU A 211 -14.02 9.31 -0.68
N VAL A 212 -13.62 8.33 -1.48
CA VAL A 212 -14.11 6.95 -1.33
C VAL A 212 -13.54 6.28 -0.08
N ALA A 213 -12.28 6.54 0.25
CA ALA A 213 -11.63 6.04 1.45
C ALA A 213 -12.27 6.60 2.73
N GLU A 214 -12.73 7.86 2.72
CA GLU A 214 -13.48 8.44 3.84
C GLU A 214 -14.78 7.66 4.11
N ILE A 215 -15.52 7.32 3.04
CA ILE A 215 -16.73 6.47 3.12
C ILE A 215 -16.38 5.07 3.62
N LEU A 216 -15.30 4.46 3.10
CA LEU A 216 -14.86 3.13 3.53
C LEU A 216 -14.54 3.09 5.03
N VAL A 217 -13.73 4.05 5.51
CA VAL A 217 -13.30 4.10 6.90
C VAL A 217 -14.49 4.40 7.81
N GLY A 218 -15.35 5.35 7.44
CA GLY A 218 -16.52 5.72 8.24
C GLY A 218 -17.60 4.63 8.35
N SER A 219 -17.62 3.64 7.45
CA SER A 219 -18.58 2.53 7.48
C SER A 219 -17.98 1.19 7.95
N LEU A 220 -16.69 1.18 8.31
CA LEU A 220 -15.95 -0.05 8.62
C LEU A 220 -16.44 -0.72 9.90
N GLU A 221 -16.67 0.04 10.96
CA GLU A 221 -17.10 -0.47 12.27
C GLU A 221 -18.44 -1.20 12.15
N VAL A 222 -19.44 -0.56 11.53
CA VAL A 222 -20.77 -1.16 11.31
C VAL A 222 -20.70 -2.39 10.40
N PHE A 223 -19.82 -2.39 9.39
CA PHE A 223 -19.59 -3.59 8.58
C PHE A 223 -19.00 -4.74 9.42
N ALA A 224 -17.99 -4.44 10.24
CA ALA A 224 -17.31 -5.43 11.09
C ALA A 224 -18.29 -6.06 12.09
N GLU A 225 -19.08 -5.24 12.80
CA GLU A 225 -20.10 -5.69 13.74
C GLU A 225 -21.14 -6.60 13.08
N LYS A 226 -21.66 -6.20 11.91
CA LYS A 226 -22.72 -6.95 11.22
C LYS A 226 -22.24 -8.29 10.69
N VAL A 227 -20.98 -8.40 10.28
CA VAL A 227 -20.36 -9.65 9.83
C VAL A 227 -19.85 -10.49 11.02
N GLY A 228 -19.76 -9.90 12.21
CA GLY A 228 -19.31 -10.59 13.43
C GLY A 228 -17.80 -10.81 13.48
N VAL A 229 -17.02 -9.91 12.89
CA VAL A 229 -15.55 -9.96 12.85
C VAL A 229 -14.96 -8.68 13.44
N THR A 230 -13.68 -8.72 13.82
CA THR A 230 -13.02 -7.53 14.39
C THR A 230 -12.67 -6.51 13.29
N GLU A 231 -12.66 -5.23 13.63
CA GLU A 231 -12.18 -4.16 12.74
C GLU A 231 -10.75 -4.43 12.25
N PHE A 232 -9.89 -4.90 13.15
CA PHE A 232 -8.53 -5.33 12.80
C PHE A 232 -8.52 -6.38 11.68
N PHE A 233 -9.40 -7.39 11.75
CA PHE A 233 -9.49 -8.43 10.72
C PHE A 233 -9.99 -7.86 9.39
N VAL A 234 -11.04 -7.03 9.43
CA VAL A 234 -11.56 -6.35 8.23
C VAL A 234 -10.47 -5.50 7.59
N ALA A 235 -9.71 -4.75 8.39
CA ALA A 235 -8.61 -3.92 7.93
C ALA A 235 -7.45 -4.77 7.35
N ALA A 236 -7.02 -5.80 8.08
CA ALA A 236 -5.89 -6.63 7.71
C ALA A 236 -6.15 -7.52 6.49
N VAL A 237 -7.40 -7.87 6.21
CA VAL A 237 -7.76 -8.71 5.07
C VAL A 237 -8.36 -7.88 3.95
N ILE A 238 -9.50 -7.23 4.19
CA ILE A 238 -10.26 -6.58 3.13
C ILE A 238 -9.59 -5.28 2.72
N VAL A 239 -9.33 -4.38 3.66
CA VAL A 239 -8.76 -3.05 3.35
C VAL A 239 -7.35 -3.18 2.78
N ALA A 240 -6.52 -4.06 3.33
CA ALA A 240 -5.18 -4.34 2.83
C ALA A 240 -5.16 -4.86 1.38
N ILE A 241 -6.11 -5.75 1.01
CA ILE A 241 -6.25 -6.24 -0.37
C ILE A 241 -6.69 -5.11 -1.30
N VAL A 242 -7.65 -4.29 -0.86
CA VAL A 242 -8.21 -3.20 -1.66
C VAL A 242 -7.16 -2.13 -1.97
N GLY A 243 -6.39 -1.71 -0.96
CA GLY A 243 -5.31 -0.72 -1.14
C GLY A 243 -4.28 -1.18 -2.16
N ASN A 244 -3.82 -2.43 -2.04
CA ASN A 244 -2.73 -2.94 -2.87
C ASN A 244 -3.21 -3.66 -4.15
N ALA A 245 -4.51 -3.61 -4.46
CA ALA A 245 -5.10 -4.47 -5.50
C ALA A 245 -4.42 -4.33 -6.87
N ALA A 246 -3.92 -3.12 -7.16
CA ALA A 246 -3.13 -2.79 -8.33
C ALA A 246 -1.85 -3.62 -8.45
N GLU A 247 -1.03 -3.58 -7.40
CA GLU A 247 0.27 -4.25 -7.34
C GLU A 247 0.09 -5.77 -7.27
N HIS A 248 -0.91 -6.22 -6.51
CA HIS A 248 -1.28 -7.62 -6.36
C HIS A 248 -1.65 -8.24 -7.71
N GLY A 249 -2.57 -7.61 -8.44
CA GLY A 249 -3.03 -8.08 -9.74
C GLY A 249 -1.92 -8.03 -10.80
N GLY A 250 -1.10 -6.97 -10.78
CA GLY A 250 0.04 -6.82 -11.69
C GLY A 250 1.06 -7.94 -11.54
N ALA A 251 1.50 -8.23 -10.32
CA ALA A 251 2.49 -9.27 -10.03
C ALA A 251 2.01 -10.66 -10.49
N VAL A 252 0.77 -11.03 -10.18
CA VAL A 252 0.22 -12.34 -10.57
C VAL A 252 0.12 -12.46 -12.10
N VAL A 253 -0.27 -11.39 -12.80
CA VAL A 253 -0.31 -11.38 -14.27
C VAL A 253 1.09 -11.51 -14.87
N VAL A 254 2.10 -10.86 -14.28
CA VAL A 254 3.51 -10.98 -14.69
C VAL A 254 4.02 -12.40 -14.48
N ALA A 255 3.68 -13.03 -13.36
CA ALA A 255 4.01 -14.43 -13.09
C ALA A 255 3.39 -15.39 -14.12
N TYR A 256 2.10 -15.22 -14.43
CA TYR A 256 1.39 -16.02 -15.44
C TYR A 256 2.05 -15.92 -16.83
N ARG A 257 2.69 -14.80 -17.15
CA ARG A 257 3.46 -14.60 -18.38
C ARG A 257 4.87 -15.23 -18.35
N GLY A 258 5.17 -16.05 -17.36
CA GLY A 258 6.45 -16.75 -17.24
C GLY A 258 7.55 -15.96 -16.54
N LYS A 259 7.26 -14.75 -16.02
CA LYS A 259 8.25 -13.89 -15.38
C LYS A 259 8.17 -13.98 -13.85
N ILE A 260 8.26 -15.20 -13.29
CA ILE A 260 8.17 -15.43 -11.83
C ILE A 260 9.18 -14.59 -11.05
N THR A 261 10.43 -14.51 -11.52
CA THR A 261 11.49 -13.77 -10.83
C THR A 261 11.09 -12.31 -10.59
N LEU A 262 10.51 -11.66 -11.61
CA LEU A 262 10.04 -10.28 -11.53
C LEU A 262 8.79 -10.16 -10.64
N ALA A 263 7.84 -11.07 -10.77
CA ALA A 263 6.63 -11.07 -9.94
C ALA A 263 6.95 -11.21 -8.44
N ALA A 264 7.89 -12.10 -8.09
CA ALA A 264 8.35 -12.26 -6.73
C ALA A 264 9.13 -11.03 -6.22
N GLU A 265 9.93 -10.40 -7.08
CA GLU A 265 10.62 -9.14 -6.74
C GLU A 265 9.63 -8.02 -6.46
N ILE A 266 8.58 -7.87 -7.26
CA ILE A 266 7.49 -6.89 -7.03
C ILE A 266 6.84 -7.14 -5.66
N ALA A 267 6.40 -8.38 -5.39
CA ALA A 267 5.72 -8.71 -4.14
C ALA A 267 6.62 -8.48 -2.90
N LEU A 268 7.88 -8.90 -2.96
CA LEU A 268 8.83 -8.74 -1.86
C LEU A 268 9.26 -7.28 -1.65
N ALA A 269 9.45 -6.53 -2.74
CA ALA A 269 9.78 -5.11 -2.67
C ALA A 269 8.63 -4.30 -2.08
N SER A 270 7.39 -4.58 -2.50
CA SER A 270 6.19 -3.92 -1.94
C SER A 270 6.04 -4.22 -0.44
N ALA A 271 6.15 -5.49 -0.02
CA ALA A 271 6.16 -5.85 1.41
C ALA A 271 7.24 -5.10 2.21
N ALA A 272 8.45 -5.01 1.65
CA ALA A 272 9.55 -4.27 2.29
C ALA A 272 9.26 -2.77 2.36
N GLN A 273 8.76 -2.16 1.28
CA GLN A 273 8.38 -0.74 1.26
C GLN A 273 7.32 -0.41 2.29
N VAL A 274 6.29 -1.25 2.40
CA VAL A 274 5.26 -1.06 3.42
C VAL A 274 5.88 -1.07 4.82
N ALA A 275 6.75 -2.05 5.09
CA ALA A 275 7.37 -2.22 6.40
C ALA A 275 8.39 -1.13 6.77
N VAL A 276 9.28 -0.73 5.85
CA VAL A 276 10.36 0.23 6.15
C VAL A 276 10.05 1.68 5.77
N PHE A 277 9.00 1.93 4.98
CA PHE A 277 8.60 3.27 4.56
C PHE A 277 7.16 3.61 4.96
N LEU A 278 6.16 2.84 4.54
CA LEU A 278 4.77 3.25 4.73
C LEU A 278 4.37 3.30 6.22
N VAL A 279 4.60 2.22 6.97
CA VAL A 279 4.32 2.15 8.41
C VAL A 279 4.98 3.31 9.18
N PRO A 280 6.30 3.53 9.07
CA PRO A 280 6.93 4.63 9.81
C PRO A 280 6.53 6.01 9.29
N ALA A 281 6.23 6.17 8.00
CA ALA A 281 5.70 7.43 7.48
C ALA A 281 4.33 7.76 8.07
N VAL A 282 3.41 6.78 8.11
CA VAL A 282 2.09 6.94 8.75
C VAL A 282 2.25 7.32 10.22
N ALA A 283 3.11 6.63 10.96
CA ALA A 283 3.35 6.93 12.37
C ALA A 283 3.86 8.36 12.61
N LEU A 284 4.76 8.86 11.75
CA LEU A 284 5.26 10.23 11.86
C LEU A 284 4.24 11.28 11.43
N PHE A 285 3.45 11.02 10.39
CA PHE A 285 2.36 11.92 9.98
C PHE A 285 1.24 11.96 11.04
N ALA A 286 0.97 10.83 11.69
CA ALA A 286 -0.01 10.74 12.76
C ALA A 286 0.31 11.67 13.94
N LEU A 287 1.59 12.01 14.20
CA LEU A 287 1.96 12.97 15.23
C LEU A 287 1.32 14.36 15.06
N ALA A 288 0.94 14.73 13.83
CA ALA A 288 0.29 16.00 13.52
C ALA A 288 -1.25 15.92 13.54
N ILE A 289 -1.82 14.72 13.64
CA ILE A 289 -3.26 14.44 13.59
C ILE A 289 -3.71 13.89 14.94
N ASP A 290 -3.43 12.61 15.17
CA ASP A 290 -3.65 11.89 16.42
C ASP A 290 -2.51 10.85 16.58
N PRO A 291 -1.66 10.94 17.61
CA PRO A 291 -0.42 10.15 17.67
C PRO A 291 -0.66 8.63 17.68
N LEU A 292 -0.18 7.96 16.62
CA LEU A 292 -0.27 6.51 16.47
C LEU A 292 0.87 5.79 17.20
N ALA A 293 0.52 4.89 18.11
CA ALA A 293 1.46 3.93 18.70
C ALA A 293 1.67 2.72 17.77
N LEU A 294 2.93 2.39 17.45
CA LEU A 294 3.29 1.19 16.69
C LEU A 294 3.33 -0.07 17.58
N GLY A 295 2.30 -0.24 18.42
CA GLY A 295 2.11 -1.43 19.23
C GLY A 295 1.29 -2.47 18.49
N PHE A 296 1.95 -3.41 17.82
CA PHE A 296 1.28 -4.52 17.12
C PHE A 296 1.02 -5.66 18.10
N ARG A 297 -0.23 -6.14 18.19
CA ARG A 297 -0.67 -7.20 19.10
C ARG A 297 -0.93 -8.51 18.40
#